data_AF-A0A7K2MRT8-F1
#
_entry.id   AF-A0A7K2MRT8-F1
#
_cell.length_a   1.000
_cell.length_b   1.000
_cell.length_c   1.000
_cell.angle_alpha   90.00
_cell.angle_beta   90.00
_cell.angle_gamma   90.00
#
_symmetry.space_group_name_H-M   'P 1'
#
loop_
_entity.id
_entity.type
_entity.pdbx_description
1 polymer ?
#
loop_
_entity_poly.entity_id
_entity_poly.type
_entity_poly.pdbx_seq_one_letter_code
_entity_poly.pdbx_strand_id
1 'polypeptide(L)'
;LQAGTLALVLLAALATGATRVAARLLTGPALRDGALSSLHRPAPPAGRLLPLVYGALLVAVVMVGLVRDPLALDTGQRLRAPSLEHPFGTDALGRDLLARVGHGALDTLLLAAAISAAALLVGVLLGLVPR
;
A
#
# COMPACT_ATOMS: atom_id res chain seq x y z
N LEU A 1 13.74 12.73 5.93
CA LEU A 1 12.93 11.53 5.59
C LEU A 1 12.13 11.02 6.78
N GLN A 2 12.75 10.75 7.95
CA GLN A 2 12.04 10.26 9.16
C GLN A 2 10.97 11.21 9.74
N ALA A 3 11.18 12.53 9.69
CA ALA A 3 10.17 13.49 10.15
C ALA A 3 8.90 13.48 9.27
N GLY A 4 9.06 13.26 7.97
CA GLY A 4 7.95 13.17 7.02
C GLY A 4 7.12 11.90 7.22
N THR A 5 7.77 10.76 7.48
CA THR A 5 7.07 9.51 7.82
C THR A 5 6.30 9.62 9.13
N LEU A 6 6.88 10.27 10.15
CA LEU A 6 6.21 10.51 11.42
C LEU A 6 5.00 11.43 11.27
N ALA A 7 5.12 12.49 10.48
CA ALA A 7 4.01 13.41 10.19
C ALA A 7 2.87 12.70 9.44
N LEU A 8 3.19 11.84 8.47
CA LEU A 8 2.19 11.05 7.74
C LEU A 8 1.47 10.03 8.63
N VAL A 9 2.20 9.36 9.53
CA VAL A 9 1.62 8.43 10.51
C VAL A 9 0.69 9.18 11.48
N LEU A 10 1.11 10.35 11.97
CA LEU A 10 0.28 11.18 12.84
C LEU A 10 -1.00 11.65 12.14
N LEU A 11 -0.89 12.11 10.90
CA LEU A 11 -2.03 12.58 10.11
C LEU A 11 -3.02 11.44 9.81
N ALA A 12 -2.51 10.25 9.48
CA ALA A 12 -3.35 9.06 9.28
C ALA A 12 -4.08 8.66 10.57
N ALA A 13 -3.41 8.71 11.72
CA ALA A 13 -4.02 8.42 13.01
C ALA A 13 -5.12 9.43 13.36
N LEU A 14 -4.88 10.72 13.15
CA LEU A 14 -5.84 11.79 13.39
C LEU A 14 -7.07 11.68 12.45
N ALA A 15 -6.85 11.42 11.15
CA ALA A 15 -7.93 11.25 10.19
C ALA A 15 -8.80 10.02 10.51
N THR A 16 -8.19 8.91 10.94
CA THR A 16 -8.90 7.70 11.37
C THR A 16 -9.70 7.93 12.65
N GLY A 17 -9.13 8.67 13.60
CA GLY A 17 -9.84 9.07 14.82
C GLY A 17 -11.05 9.95 14.51
N ALA A 18 -10.85 10.98 13.69
CA ALA A 18 -11.89 11.92 13.29
C ALA A 18 -13.04 11.24 12.54
N THR A 19 -12.74 10.35 11.59
CA THR A 19 -13.75 9.59 10.84
C THR A 19 -14.55 8.64 11.73
N ARG A 20 -13.91 7.96 12.69
CA ARG A 20 -14.62 7.10 13.66
C ARG A 20 -15.53 7.90 14.59
N VAL A 21 -15.07 9.07 15.05
CA VAL A 21 -15.86 9.97 15.89
C VAL A 21 -17.03 10.54 15.10
N ALA A 22 -16.78 11.05 13.88
CA ALA A 22 -17.82 11.57 12.99
C ALA A 22 -18.85 10.49 12.64
N ALA A 23 -18.43 9.27 12.31
CA ALA A 23 -19.33 8.15 12.07
C ALA A 23 -20.20 7.87 13.30
N ARG A 24 -19.61 7.78 14.50
CA ARG A 24 -20.35 7.56 15.76
C ARG A 24 -21.36 8.68 16.06
N LEU A 25 -20.99 9.93 15.80
CA LEU A 25 -21.84 11.11 16.04
C LEU A 25 -22.96 11.23 15.01
N LEU A 26 -22.68 10.94 13.72
CA LEU A 26 -23.63 11.12 12.62
C LEU A 26 -24.62 9.96 12.49
N THR A 27 -24.19 8.71 12.68
CA THR A 27 -25.08 7.54 12.53
C THR A 27 -25.79 7.16 13.82
N GLY A 28 -25.34 7.68 14.97
CA GLY A 28 -25.90 7.36 16.28
C GLY A 28 -25.91 5.84 16.60
N PRO A 29 -26.64 5.41 17.65
CA PRO A 29 -26.84 4.00 17.97
C PRO A 29 -27.65 3.24 16.91
N ALA A 30 -28.21 3.92 15.89
CA ALA A 30 -29.21 3.40 14.96
C ALA A 30 -28.73 2.21 14.09
N LEU A 31 -27.41 1.97 14.02
CA LEU A 31 -26.84 0.77 13.38
C LEU A 31 -26.92 -0.48 14.28
N ARG A 32 -27.17 -0.35 15.60
CA ARG A 32 -27.27 -1.49 16.53
C ARG A 32 -28.60 -2.24 16.42
N ASP A 33 -29.67 -1.58 15.96
CA ASP A 33 -31.01 -2.16 16.02
C ASP A 33 -31.41 -2.93 14.74
N GLY A 34 -30.49 -3.08 13.77
CA GLY A 34 -30.77 -3.79 12.52
C GLY A 34 -31.92 -3.18 11.69
N ALA A 35 -32.37 -1.96 12.03
CA ALA A 35 -33.56 -1.31 11.48
C ALA A 35 -33.40 -0.85 10.02
N LEU A 36 -32.17 -0.82 9.50
CA LEU A 36 -31.89 -0.49 8.11
C LEU A 36 -31.83 -1.79 7.30
N SER A 37 -32.93 -2.10 6.62
CA SER A 37 -32.94 -3.09 5.54
C SER A 37 -31.89 -2.69 4.51
N SER A 38 -30.78 -3.43 4.43
CA SER A 38 -29.75 -3.18 3.43
C SER A 38 -30.32 -3.47 2.04
N LEU A 39 -30.74 -2.42 1.33
CA LEU A 39 -31.07 -2.47 -0.10
C LEU A 39 -29.83 -2.74 -0.98
N HIS A 40 -28.66 -2.95 -0.37
CA HIS A 40 -27.44 -3.33 -1.06
C HIS A 40 -27.60 -4.74 -1.62
N ARG A 41 -28.07 -4.82 -2.87
CA ARG A 41 -27.87 -6.03 -3.67
C ARG A 41 -26.37 -6.26 -3.76
N PRO A 42 -25.86 -7.44 -3.37
CA PRO A 42 -24.45 -7.74 -3.60
C PRO A 42 -24.18 -7.54 -5.08
N ALA A 43 -23.26 -6.63 -5.40
CA ALA A 43 -22.78 -6.51 -6.77
C ALA A 43 -22.27 -7.89 -7.19
N PRO A 44 -22.55 -8.34 -8.43
CA PRO A 44 -21.95 -9.58 -8.92
C PRO A 44 -20.44 -9.48 -8.73
N PRO A 45 -19.76 -10.57 -8.33
CA PRO A 45 -18.33 -10.53 -8.06
C PRO A 45 -17.63 -9.96 -9.29
N ALA A 46 -17.00 -8.78 -9.14
CA ALA A 46 -16.14 -8.25 -10.17
C ALA A 46 -15.10 -9.33 -10.51
N GLY A 47 -14.85 -9.55 -11.81
CA GLY A 47 -14.00 -10.65 -12.27
C GLY A 47 -12.66 -10.65 -11.54
N ARG A 48 -12.40 -11.69 -10.74
CA ARG A 48 -11.18 -11.83 -9.92
C ARG A 48 -9.90 -11.87 -10.76
N LEU A 49 -10.02 -12.04 -12.07
CA LEU A 49 -8.90 -12.13 -13.00
C LEU A 49 -8.06 -10.85 -13.04
N LEU A 50 -8.67 -9.67 -13.15
CA LEU A 50 -7.94 -8.41 -13.24
C LEU A 50 -6.98 -8.17 -12.06
N PRO A 51 -7.43 -8.23 -10.79
CA PRO A 51 -6.53 -8.02 -9.67
C PRO A 51 -5.45 -9.10 -9.58
N LEU A 52 -5.74 -10.34 -9.98
CA LEU A 52 -4.73 -11.40 -10.04
C LEU A 52 -3.67 -11.12 -11.12
N VAL A 53 -4.07 -10.65 -12.30
CA VAL A 53 -3.16 -10.29 -13.39
C VAL A 53 -2.25 -9.13 -12.98
N TYR A 54 -2.80 -8.07 -12.40
CA TYR A 54 -2.00 -6.95 -11.91
C TYR A 54 -1.09 -7.35 -10.75
N GLY A 55 -1.57 -8.22 -9.84
CA GLY A 55 -0.76 -8.77 -8.75
C GLY A 55 0.41 -9.61 -9.27
N ALA A 56 0.17 -10.49 -10.24
CA ALA A 56 1.21 -11.30 -10.86
C ALA A 56 2.25 -10.44 -11.60
N LEU A 57 1.81 -9.41 -12.33
CA LEU A 57 2.70 -8.46 -13.00
C LEU A 57 3.56 -7.71 -11.98
N LEU A 58 2.97 -7.22 -10.88
CA LEU A 58 3.71 -6.55 -9.81
C LEU A 58 4.78 -7.48 -9.22
N VAL A 59 4.42 -8.72 -8.89
CA VAL A 59 5.37 -9.71 -8.37
C VAL A 59 6.51 -9.95 -9.38
N ALA A 60 6.20 -10.11 -10.66
CA ALA A 60 7.22 -10.29 -11.69
C ALA A 60 8.19 -9.10 -11.75
N VAL A 61 7.68 -7.86 -11.75
CA VAL A 61 8.51 -6.64 -11.75
C VAL A 61 9.40 -6.57 -10.50
N VAL A 62 8.85 -6.86 -9.32
CA VAL A 62 9.60 -6.86 -8.06
C VAL A 62 10.71 -7.91 -8.07
N MET A 63 10.39 -9.14 -8.49
CA MET A 63 11.36 -10.23 -8.55
C MET A 63 12.49 -9.95 -9.54
N VAL A 64 12.19 -9.44 -10.73
CA VAL A 64 13.22 -9.07 -11.71
C VAL A 64 14.08 -7.91 -11.20
N GLY A 65 13.49 -6.94 -10.51
CA GLY A 65 14.23 -5.84 -9.89
C GLY A 65 15.13 -6.27 -8.73
N LEU A 66 14.71 -7.25 -7.93
CA LEU A 66 15.47 -7.75 -6.77
C LEU A 66 16.77 -8.48 -7.14
N VAL A 67 16.86 -9.03 -8.36
CA VAL A 67 18.07 -9.72 -8.84
C VAL A 67 19.19 -8.73 -9.20
N ARG A 68 18.89 -7.42 -9.29
CA ARG A 68 19.82 -6.38 -9.73
C ARG A 68 20.23 -5.48 -8.58
N ASP A 69 21.45 -4.95 -8.61
CA ASP A 69 21.92 -4.03 -7.58
C ASP A 69 21.28 -2.63 -7.75
N PRO A 70 20.49 -2.14 -6.77
CA PRO A 70 19.83 -0.84 -6.84
C PRO A 70 20.77 0.35 -6.55
N LEU A 71 21.97 0.09 -6.03
CA LEU A 71 22.96 1.10 -5.64
C LEU A 71 24.18 1.14 -6.56
N ALA A 72 24.34 0.18 -7.47
CA ALA A 72 25.37 0.20 -8.49
C ALA A 72 25.27 1.48 -9.35
N LEU A 73 26.34 2.28 -9.32
CA LEU A 73 26.45 3.56 -9.99
C LEU A 73 27.30 3.43 -11.25
N ASP A 74 26.75 3.84 -12.40
CA ASP A 74 27.49 4.00 -13.64
C ASP A 74 27.26 5.39 -14.25
N THR A 75 28.19 6.31 -13.99
CA THR A 75 28.10 7.69 -14.48
C THR A 75 28.18 7.81 -16.01
N GLY A 76 28.68 6.80 -16.72
CA GLY A 76 28.68 6.74 -18.18
C GLY A 76 27.31 6.40 -18.78
N GLN A 77 26.41 5.85 -17.96
CA GLN A 77 25.09 5.39 -18.37
C GLN A 77 23.95 6.28 -17.84
N ARG A 78 24.19 7.57 -17.57
CA ARG A 78 23.17 8.48 -17.02
C ARG A 78 22.03 8.76 -18.00
N LEU A 79 20.79 8.81 -17.49
CA LEU A 79 19.58 9.18 -18.25
C LEU A 79 19.40 8.40 -19.56
N ARG A 80 19.79 7.11 -19.56
CA ARG A 80 19.59 6.22 -20.70
C ARG A 80 18.11 5.87 -20.81
N ALA A 81 17.61 5.88 -22.04
CA ALA A 81 16.28 5.39 -22.37
C ALA A 81 16.17 3.87 -22.09
N PRO A 82 14.94 3.32 -22.02
CA PRO A 82 14.69 1.89 -21.89
C PRO A 82 15.48 1.05 -22.91
N SER A 83 16.18 0.03 -22.42
CA SER A 83 16.97 -0.92 -23.21
C SER A 83 16.86 -2.33 -22.62
N LEU A 84 17.39 -3.35 -23.32
CA LEU A 84 17.40 -4.72 -22.77
C LEU A 84 18.26 -4.85 -21.51
N GLU A 85 19.34 -4.08 -21.41
CA GLU A 85 20.19 -4.01 -20.22
C GLU A 85 19.48 -3.26 -19.08
N HIS A 86 18.78 -2.17 -19.41
CA HIS A 86 18.01 -1.35 -18.47
C HIS A 86 16.56 -1.20 -18.97
N PRO A 87 15.65 -2.14 -18.66
CA PRO A 87 14.28 -2.17 -19.17
C PRO A 87 13.48 -0.92 -18.85
N PHE A 88 13.78 -0.27 -17.72
CA PHE A 88 13.15 1.01 -17.32
C PHE A 88 14.08 2.21 -17.54
N GLY A 89 15.26 2.00 -18.13
CA GLY A 89 16.31 3.01 -18.26
C GLY A 89 17.07 3.24 -16.96
N THR A 90 17.85 4.31 -16.94
CA THR A 90 18.68 4.69 -15.79
C THR A 90 18.33 6.07 -15.26
N ASP A 91 18.64 6.31 -13.99
CA ASP A 91 18.42 7.62 -13.36
C ASP A 91 19.54 8.63 -13.65
N ALA A 92 19.42 9.82 -13.05
CA ALA A 92 20.40 10.91 -13.18
C ALA A 92 21.78 10.58 -12.59
N LEU A 93 21.92 9.48 -11.84
CA LEU A 93 23.18 8.97 -11.31
C LEU A 93 23.65 7.72 -12.07
N GLY A 94 22.88 7.25 -13.05
CA GLY A 94 23.19 6.07 -13.86
C GLY A 94 22.82 4.75 -13.21
N ARG A 95 21.93 4.75 -12.22
CA ARG A 95 21.43 3.53 -11.57
C ARG A 95 20.26 2.94 -12.33
N ASP A 96 20.13 1.62 -12.32
CA ASP A 96 19.00 0.90 -12.93
C ASP A 96 17.67 1.23 -12.21
N LEU A 97 16.70 1.77 -12.95
CA LEU A 97 15.40 2.15 -12.40
C LEU A 97 14.54 0.95 -12.00
N LEU A 98 14.62 -0.17 -12.73
CA LEU A 98 13.89 -1.40 -12.39
C LEU A 98 14.40 -1.97 -11.06
N ALA A 99 15.72 -1.97 -10.85
CA ALA A 99 16.32 -2.41 -9.60
C ALA A 99 15.81 -1.59 -8.41
N ARG A 100 15.78 -0.27 -8.57
CA ARG A 100 15.27 0.66 -7.54
C ARG A 100 13.79 0.50 -7.27
N VAL A 101 12.98 0.29 -8.31
CA VAL A 101 11.54 0.04 -8.16
C VAL A 101 11.30 -1.28 -7.43
N GLY A 102 12.00 -2.36 -7.80
CA GLY A 102 11.83 -3.66 -7.16
C GLY A 102 12.15 -3.64 -5.67
N HIS A 103 13.29 -3.06 -5.30
CA HIS A 103 13.70 -2.93 -3.90
C HIS A 103 12.78 -1.99 -3.11
N GLY A 104 12.45 -0.80 -3.67
CA GLY A 104 11.56 0.15 -3.00
C GLY A 104 10.12 -0.35 -2.85
N ALA A 105 9.64 -1.16 -3.80
CA ALA A 105 8.33 -1.80 -3.71
C ALA A 105 8.28 -2.82 -2.57
N LEU A 106 9.33 -3.63 -2.39
CA LEU A 106 9.41 -4.58 -1.27
C LEU A 106 9.33 -3.87 0.08
N ASP A 107 10.11 -2.80 0.27
CA ASP A 107 10.09 -2.00 1.51
C ASP A 107 8.70 -1.42 1.79
N THR A 108 8.04 -0.89 0.75
CA THR A 108 6.70 -0.30 0.84
C THR A 108 5.65 -1.36 1.21
N LEU A 109 5.72 -2.53 0.58
CA LEU A 109 4.78 -3.64 0.83
C LEU A 109 4.94 -4.18 2.25
N LEU A 110 6.17 -4.38 2.72
CA LEU A 110 6.44 -4.84 4.09
C LEU A 110 5.92 -3.84 5.12
N LEU A 111 6.17 -2.55 4.91
CA LEU A 111 5.67 -1.50 5.80
C LEU A 111 4.15 -1.46 5.84
N ALA A 112 3.49 -1.50 4.67
CA ALA A 112 2.04 -1.52 4.58
C ALA A 112 1.43 -2.74 5.27
N ALA A 113 2.04 -3.92 5.10
CA ALA A 113 1.62 -5.15 5.76
C ALA A 113 1.75 -5.05 7.29
N ALA A 114 2.87 -4.53 7.78
CA ALA A 114 3.10 -4.34 9.22
C ALA A 114 2.07 -3.38 9.84
N ILE A 115 1.81 -2.23 9.20
CA ILE A 115 0.80 -1.26 9.65
C ILE A 115 -0.60 -1.89 9.65
N SER A 116 -0.94 -2.64 8.60
CA SER A 116 -2.24 -3.29 8.47
C SER A 116 -2.44 -4.36 9.56
N ALA A 117 -1.42 -5.17 9.84
CA ALA A 117 -1.44 -6.16 10.91
C ALA A 117 -1.61 -5.51 12.29
N ALA A 118 -0.89 -4.43 12.56
CA ALA A 118 -1.03 -3.68 13.81
C ALA A 118 -2.42 -3.06 13.97
N ALA A 119 -2.96 -2.45 12.91
CA ALA A 119 -4.31 -1.87 12.91
C ALA A 119 -5.39 -2.94 13.13
N LEU A 120 -5.23 -4.11 12.49
CA LEU A 120 -6.13 -5.25 12.68
C LEU A 120 -6.09 -5.74 14.13
N LEU A 121 -4.89 -5.93 14.69
CA LEU A 121 -4.71 -6.36 16.08
C LEU A 121 -5.40 -5.41 17.06
N VAL A 122 -5.14 -4.10 16.94
CA VAL A 122 -5.78 -3.07 17.78
C VAL A 122 -7.30 -3.08 17.59
N GLY A 123 -7.78 -3.23 16.36
CA GLY A 123 -9.22 -3.32 16.06
C GLY A 123 -9.88 -4.52 16.74
N VAL A 124 -9.24 -5.69 16.69
CA VAL A 124 -9.72 -6.92 17.34
C VAL A 124 -9.74 -6.75 18.86
N LEU A 125 -8.65 -6.25 19.45
CA LEU A 125 -8.57 -6.04 20.90
C LEU A 125 -9.65 -5.08 21.40
N LEU A 126 -9.87 -3.95 20.72
CA LEU A 126 -10.94 -3.01 21.06
C LEU A 126 -12.34 -3.61 20.87
N GLY A 127 -12.52 -4.50 19.90
CA GLY A 127 -13.78 -5.20 19.64
C GLY A 127 -14.14 -6.24 20.71
N LEU A 128 -13.13 -6.82 21.36
CA LEU A 128 -13.30 -7.80 22.44
C LEU A 128 -13.58 -7.18 23.81
N VAL A 129 -13.45 -5.85 23.95
CA VAL A 129 -13.80 -5.16 25.20
C VAL A 129 -15.31 -5.31 25.43
N PRO A 130 -15.75 -5.97 26.53
CA PRO A 130 -17.16 -6.10 26.85
C PRO A 130 -17.79 -4.71 27.04
N ARG A 131 -19.02 -4.56 26.56
CA ARG A 131 -19.78 -3.30 26.60
C ARG A 131 -20.53 -3.16 27.91
#